data_AF-A0A4R2JLA0-F1
#
_entry.id   AF-A0A4R2JLA0-F1
#
_cell.length_a   1.000
_cell.length_b   1.000
_cell.length_c   1.000
_cell.angle_alpha   90.00
_cell.angle_beta   90.00
_cell.angle_gamma   90.00
#
_symmetry.space_group_name_H-M   'P 1'
#
loop_
_entity.id
_entity.type
_entity.pdbx_description
1 polymer ?
#
loop_
_entity_poly.entity_id
_entity_poly.type
_entity_poly.pdbx_seq_one_letter_code
_entity_poly.pdbx_strand_id
1 'polypeptide(L)'
;MSRAGTLEEYPESIVDSRTLVTHQAMLADRTRLHAYDQALAHAVRPGDVVLDVGAGLLVLSVMALRHGAAHVYAVEGDPVTAAMAARIADDNGLSGKITVIEGDARTVALPRKADVIVAELMGNIGPEEQMPEILAEVARRALSPGGRIMPSRLTTTLTAIEFADEGWGVWSGDSLGYRLDVVQDHVEPVAHLHFFQRMPRLLSKPVSIGDSVLGSSARGVTDSSKRLRVCRAGTLHAVMGSFTATLAPGVTLANFPSYPGCNWGVWIWPLRHTPVVEGDALRVRVVVPDNVRVATDWRLECGISRREGRS
;
A
#
# COMPACT_ATOMS: atom_id res chain seq x y z
N MET A 1 -25.90 16.03 9.26
CA MET A 1 -25.14 14.79 9.04
C MET A 1 -26.06 13.84 8.32
N SER A 2 -25.71 13.37 7.12
CA SER A 2 -26.48 12.30 6.47
C SER A 2 -26.04 10.98 7.09
N ARG A 3 -26.99 10.14 7.54
CA ARG A 3 -26.71 8.74 7.85
C ARG A 3 -26.57 7.99 6.51
N ALA A 4 -25.79 6.90 6.49
CA ALA A 4 -25.70 6.04 5.31
C ALA A 4 -27.10 5.54 4.92
N GLY A 5 -27.37 5.47 3.61
CA GLY A 5 -28.61 4.92 3.06
C GLY A 5 -28.80 3.43 3.39
N THR A 6 -30.01 2.91 3.17
CA THR A 6 -30.29 1.47 3.35
C THR A 6 -29.94 0.70 2.08
N LEU A 7 -29.52 -0.57 2.21
CA LEU A 7 -29.12 -1.39 1.05
C LEU A 7 -30.24 -1.55 0.00
N GLU A 8 -31.50 -1.48 0.42
CA GLU A 8 -32.68 -1.56 -0.44
C GLU A 8 -32.82 -0.34 -1.38
N GLU A 9 -32.14 0.77 -1.09
CA GLU A 9 -32.16 2.00 -1.90
C GLU A 9 -31.16 1.98 -3.07
N TYR A 10 -30.28 0.97 -3.15
CA TYR A 10 -29.28 0.84 -4.21
C TYR A 10 -29.60 -0.32 -5.15
N PRO A 11 -29.90 -0.09 -6.45
CA PRO A 11 -30.15 -1.16 -7.40
C PRO A 11 -28.92 -2.07 -7.57
N GLU A 12 -29.16 -3.39 -7.74
CA GLU A 12 -28.12 -4.43 -7.86
C GLU A 12 -27.02 -4.11 -8.90
N SER A 13 -27.34 -3.31 -9.92
CA SER A 13 -26.40 -2.87 -10.96
C SER A 13 -25.34 -1.85 -10.51
N ILE A 14 -25.45 -1.29 -9.28
CA ILE A 14 -24.48 -0.32 -8.73
C ILE A 14 -23.39 -1.01 -7.90
N VAL A 15 -23.62 -2.25 -7.46
CA VAL A 15 -22.64 -2.99 -6.65
C VAL A 15 -21.53 -3.50 -7.57
N ASP A 16 -20.36 -2.83 -7.59
CA ASP A 16 -19.18 -3.43 -8.20
C ASP A 16 -18.68 -4.58 -7.32
N SER A 17 -19.17 -5.78 -7.64
CA SER A 17 -18.78 -7.04 -6.97
C SER A 17 -17.27 -7.21 -6.84
N ARG A 18 -16.47 -6.61 -7.74
CA ARG A 18 -15.00 -6.63 -7.66
C ARG A 18 -14.47 -5.93 -6.41
N THR A 19 -15.07 -4.81 -6.00
CA THR A 19 -14.69 -4.10 -4.77
C THR A 19 -14.92 -4.96 -3.53
N LEU A 20 -16.03 -5.70 -3.50
CA LEU A 20 -16.33 -6.63 -2.40
C LEU A 20 -15.40 -7.84 -2.38
N VAL A 21 -15.07 -8.40 -3.54
CA VAL A 21 -14.09 -9.48 -3.64
C VAL A 21 -12.69 -9.01 -3.23
N THR A 22 -12.32 -7.75 -3.48
CA THR A 22 -11.06 -7.18 -2.97
C THR A 22 -11.02 -7.17 -1.44
N HIS A 23 -12.14 -6.86 -0.77
CA HIS A 23 -12.22 -6.94 0.69
C HIS A 23 -11.99 -8.36 1.23
N GLN A 24 -12.39 -9.41 0.49
CA GLN A 24 -12.08 -10.79 0.87
C GLN A 24 -10.57 -11.03 0.96
N ALA A 25 -9.80 -10.58 -0.04
CA ALA A 25 -8.35 -10.72 -0.04
C ALA A 25 -7.69 -9.93 1.12
N MET A 26 -8.17 -8.69 1.37
CA MET A 26 -7.69 -7.86 2.47
C MET A 26 -8.00 -8.46 3.86
N LEU A 27 -9.16 -9.09 4.03
CA LEU A 27 -9.55 -9.78 5.26
C LEU A 27 -8.81 -11.11 5.46
N ALA A 28 -8.39 -11.76 4.38
CA ALA A 28 -7.59 -12.99 4.43
C ALA A 28 -6.11 -12.72 4.73
N ASP A 29 -5.64 -11.49 4.56
CA ASP A 29 -4.27 -11.07 4.84
C ASP A 29 -3.99 -10.99 6.35
N ARG A 30 -3.47 -12.08 6.91
CA ARG A 30 -3.16 -12.19 8.34
C ARG A 30 -2.02 -11.28 8.76
N THR A 31 -1.06 -10.98 7.89
CA THR A 31 0.09 -10.13 8.20
C THR A 31 -0.37 -8.70 8.40
N ARG A 32 -1.17 -8.19 7.45
CA ARG A 32 -1.87 -6.91 7.52
C ARG A 32 -2.70 -6.80 8.80
N LEU A 33 -3.63 -7.75 9.00
CA LEU A 33 -4.54 -7.68 10.14
C LEU A 33 -3.81 -7.77 11.48
N HIS A 34 -2.75 -8.59 11.58
CA HIS A 34 -1.95 -8.68 12.79
C HIS A 34 -1.18 -7.39 13.09
N ALA A 35 -0.57 -6.77 12.07
CA ALA A 35 0.15 -5.51 12.25
C ALA A 35 -0.79 -4.39 12.72
N TYR A 36 -1.98 -4.27 12.12
CA TYR A 36 -2.99 -3.30 12.56
C TYR A 36 -3.52 -3.57 13.96
N ASP A 37 -3.77 -4.84 14.32
CA ASP A 37 -4.21 -5.22 15.67
C ASP A 37 -3.16 -4.84 16.73
N GLN A 38 -1.86 -5.10 16.46
CA GLN A 38 -0.77 -4.68 17.34
C GLN A 38 -0.64 -3.15 17.45
N ALA A 39 -0.81 -2.43 16.33
CA ALA A 39 -0.76 -0.98 16.32
C ALA A 39 -1.93 -0.36 17.11
N LEU A 40 -3.14 -0.90 16.94
CA LEU A 40 -4.32 -0.48 17.70
C LEU A 40 -4.18 -0.80 19.19
N ALA A 41 -3.63 -1.95 19.55
CA ALA A 41 -3.31 -2.28 20.95
C ALA A 41 -2.34 -1.28 21.59
N HIS A 42 -1.40 -0.74 20.81
CA HIS A 42 -0.46 0.28 21.30
C HIS A 42 -1.10 1.67 21.41
N ALA A 43 -1.95 2.03 20.45
CA ALA A 43 -2.44 3.40 20.33
C ALA A 43 -3.77 3.64 21.03
N VAL A 44 -4.69 2.69 21.10
CA VAL A 44 -6.02 2.89 21.68
C VAL A 44 -5.95 2.80 23.21
N ARG A 45 -6.59 3.76 23.88
CA ARG A 45 -6.78 3.77 25.34
C ARG A 45 -8.27 3.63 25.68
N PRO A 46 -8.62 3.07 26.84
CA PRO A 46 -10.00 3.05 27.33
C PRO A 46 -10.61 4.46 27.31
N GLY A 47 -11.75 4.61 26.64
CA GLY A 47 -12.43 5.91 26.54
C GLY A 47 -12.12 6.71 25.27
N ASP A 48 -11.12 6.29 24.48
CA ASP A 48 -10.75 6.97 23.24
C ASP A 48 -11.89 6.91 22.21
N VAL A 49 -12.03 7.99 21.43
CA VAL A 49 -12.81 8.02 20.20
C VAL A 49 -11.87 7.77 19.03
N VAL A 50 -12.22 6.82 18.18
CA VAL A 50 -11.43 6.43 17.01
C VAL A 50 -12.14 6.90 15.74
N LEU A 51 -11.37 7.41 14.78
CA LEU A 51 -11.83 7.67 13.42
C LEU A 51 -11.18 6.65 12.49
N ASP A 52 -12.00 5.82 11.86
CA ASP A 52 -11.61 4.86 10.83
C ASP A 52 -11.88 5.48 9.44
N VAL A 53 -10.81 5.75 8.69
CA VAL A 53 -10.85 6.47 7.41
C VAL A 53 -10.74 5.47 6.25
N GLY A 54 -11.77 5.37 5.42
CA GLY A 54 -11.90 4.29 4.45
C GLY A 54 -12.28 2.99 5.16
N ALA A 55 -13.34 3.06 5.96
CA ALA A 55 -13.66 2.02 6.92
C ALA A 55 -14.01 0.66 6.28
N GLY A 56 -14.36 0.63 4.99
CA GLY A 56 -14.69 -0.59 4.27
C GLY A 56 -15.72 -1.43 5.02
N LEU A 57 -15.41 -2.70 5.27
CA LEU A 57 -16.26 -3.63 6.03
C LEU A 57 -15.97 -3.66 7.55
N LEU A 58 -15.47 -2.55 8.12
CA LEU A 58 -15.33 -2.29 9.57
C LEU A 58 -14.29 -3.12 10.34
N VAL A 59 -13.36 -3.81 9.68
CA VAL A 59 -12.39 -4.66 10.39
C VAL A 59 -11.53 -3.88 11.39
N LEU A 60 -11.04 -2.69 11.02
CA LEU A 60 -10.22 -1.84 11.89
C LEU A 60 -11.06 -1.18 12.98
N SER A 61 -12.27 -0.73 12.63
CA SER A 61 -13.26 -0.26 13.60
C SER A 61 -13.54 -1.29 14.71
N VAL A 62 -13.75 -2.56 14.36
CA VAL A 62 -13.99 -3.63 15.35
C VAL A 62 -12.74 -3.91 16.19
N MET A 63 -11.55 -3.94 15.58
CA MET A 63 -10.29 -4.08 16.33
C MET A 63 -10.10 -2.95 17.34
N ALA A 64 -10.41 -1.71 16.95
CA ALA A 64 -10.30 -0.55 17.83
C ALA A 64 -11.22 -0.68 19.07
N LEU A 65 -12.46 -1.14 18.89
CA LEU A 65 -13.36 -1.44 20.01
C LEU A 65 -12.82 -2.54 20.94
N ARG A 66 -12.18 -3.58 20.38
CA ARG A 66 -11.56 -4.66 21.18
C ARG A 66 -10.43 -4.15 22.07
N HIS A 67 -9.72 -3.10 21.65
CA HIS A 67 -8.67 -2.44 22.43
C HIS A 67 -9.18 -1.33 23.35
N GLY A 68 -10.50 -1.17 23.49
CA GLY A 68 -11.12 -0.32 24.51
C GLY A 68 -11.56 1.06 24.02
N ALA A 69 -11.60 1.30 22.70
CA ALA A 69 -12.24 2.50 22.17
C ALA A 69 -13.69 2.58 22.67
N ALA A 70 -14.09 3.75 23.17
CA ALA A 70 -15.46 3.97 23.62
C ALA A 70 -16.43 4.11 22.44
N HIS A 71 -15.96 4.69 21.33
CA HIS A 71 -16.74 4.90 20.12
C HIS A 71 -15.85 4.94 18.89
N VAL A 72 -16.39 4.49 17.76
CA VAL A 72 -15.73 4.60 16.45
C VAL A 72 -16.63 5.37 15.47
N TYR A 73 -16.07 6.40 14.84
CA TYR A 73 -16.63 6.98 13.63
C TYR A 73 -15.99 6.30 12.42
N ALA A 74 -16.78 5.56 11.67
CA ALA A 74 -16.34 4.82 10.49
C ALA A 74 -16.76 5.58 9.23
N VAL A 75 -15.80 6.19 8.53
CA VAL A 75 -16.09 6.98 7.32
C VAL A 75 -15.77 6.14 6.09
N GLU A 76 -16.77 5.97 5.22
CA GLU A 76 -16.63 5.25 3.95
C GLU A 76 -17.15 6.11 2.80
N GLY A 77 -16.35 6.22 1.73
CA GLY A 77 -16.66 7.07 0.58
C GLY A 77 -17.57 6.40 -0.46
N ASP A 78 -17.55 5.07 -0.54
CA ASP A 78 -18.43 4.31 -1.42
C ASP A 78 -19.81 4.10 -0.75
N PRO A 79 -20.92 4.59 -1.34
CA PRO A 79 -22.25 4.51 -0.73
C PRO A 79 -22.71 3.08 -0.44
N VAL A 80 -22.42 2.14 -1.35
CA VAL A 80 -22.83 0.73 -1.21
C VAL A 80 -22.05 0.09 -0.05
N THR A 81 -20.74 0.29 0.01
CA THR A 81 -19.89 -0.21 1.08
C THR A 81 -20.25 0.42 2.42
N ALA A 82 -20.59 1.72 2.46
CA ALA A 82 -21.09 2.37 3.67
C ALA A 82 -22.41 1.77 4.16
N ALA A 83 -23.36 1.49 3.26
CA ALA A 83 -24.62 0.84 3.61
C ALA A 83 -24.40 -0.60 4.14
N MET A 84 -23.48 -1.37 3.53
CA MET A 84 -23.10 -2.69 4.03
C MET A 84 -22.42 -2.63 5.39
N ALA A 85 -21.50 -1.69 5.58
CA ALA A 85 -20.84 -1.45 6.87
C ALA A 85 -21.87 -1.13 7.96
N ALA A 86 -22.84 -0.27 7.68
CA ALA A 86 -23.90 0.06 8.62
C ALA A 86 -24.73 -1.18 8.98
N ARG A 87 -25.06 -2.02 8.00
CA ARG A 87 -25.77 -3.28 8.23
C ARG A 87 -24.94 -4.28 9.05
N ILE A 88 -23.65 -4.42 8.76
CA ILE A 88 -22.71 -5.25 9.53
C ILE A 88 -22.66 -4.79 10.98
N ALA A 89 -22.56 -3.48 11.23
CA ALA A 89 -22.57 -2.95 12.59
C ALA A 89 -23.87 -3.30 13.32
N ASP A 90 -25.01 -3.22 12.65
CA ASP A 90 -26.32 -3.53 13.24
C ASP A 90 -26.51 -5.01 13.54
N ASP A 91 -26.23 -5.88 12.56
CA ASP A 91 -26.34 -7.33 12.69
C ASP A 91 -25.43 -7.89 13.81
N ASN A 92 -24.35 -7.17 14.16
CA ASN A 92 -23.44 -7.53 15.24
C ASN A 92 -23.69 -6.76 16.56
N GLY A 93 -24.78 -5.99 16.67
CA GLY A 93 -25.12 -5.24 17.88
C GLY A 93 -24.13 -4.11 18.22
N LEU A 94 -23.43 -3.59 17.22
CA LEU A 94 -22.40 -2.56 17.35
C LEU A 94 -22.91 -1.15 17.05
N SER A 95 -24.17 -0.96 16.66
CA SER A 95 -24.78 0.35 16.32
C SER A 95 -24.65 1.41 17.43
N GLY A 96 -24.53 1.00 18.70
CA GLY A 96 -24.30 1.90 19.83
C GLY A 96 -22.84 2.33 20.04
N LYS A 97 -21.89 1.70 19.35
CA LYS A 97 -20.44 1.92 19.49
C LYS A 97 -19.75 2.30 18.18
N ILE A 98 -20.36 2.01 17.04
CA ILE A 98 -19.88 2.39 15.70
C ILE A 98 -20.93 3.27 15.05
N THR A 99 -20.51 4.43 14.55
CA THR A 99 -21.33 5.27 13.67
C THR A 99 -20.70 5.29 12.29
N VAL A 100 -21.38 4.66 11.33
CA VAL A 100 -20.98 4.69 9.92
C VAL A 100 -21.44 6.01 9.29
N ILE A 101 -20.53 6.67 8.61
CA ILE A 101 -20.74 7.96 7.94
C ILE A 101 -20.34 7.78 6.48
N GLU A 102 -21.32 7.86 5.59
CA GLU A 102 -21.08 7.92 4.15
C GLU A 102 -20.51 9.29 3.77
N GLY A 103 -19.39 9.32 3.07
CA GLY A 103 -18.84 10.53 2.46
C GLY A 103 -17.31 10.62 2.44
N ASP A 104 -16.82 11.72 1.89
CA ASP A 104 -15.38 12.00 1.82
C ASP A 104 -14.84 12.40 3.20
N ALA A 105 -13.94 11.57 3.75
CA ALA A 105 -13.27 11.80 5.03
C ALA A 105 -12.64 13.20 5.17
N ARG A 106 -12.18 13.81 4.07
CA ARG A 106 -11.62 15.16 4.05
C ARG A 106 -12.65 16.24 4.36
N THR A 107 -13.94 15.96 4.18
CA THR A 107 -15.02 16.95 4.24
C THR A 107 -16.08 16.66 5.30
N VAL A 108 -16.27 15.39 5.70
CA VAL A 108 -17.25 15.03 6.74
C VAL A 108 -16.97 15.75 8.06
N ALA A 109 -18.04 16.18 8.72
CA ALA A 109 -17.99 16.76 10.04
C ALA A 109 -18.21 15.66 11.08
N LEU A 110 -17.32 15.59 12.09
CA LEU A 110 -17.48 14.65 13.20
C LEU A 110 -18.15 15.36 14.40
N PRO A 111 -19.02 14.67 15.16
CA PRO A 111 -19.62 15.25 16.37
C PRO A 111 -18.58 15.57 17.45
N ARG A 112 -17.50 14.79 17.48
CA ARG A 112 -16.36 14.95 18.38
C ARG A 112 -15.08 14.65 17.60
N LYS A 113 -14.01 15.37 17.92
CA LYS A 113 -12.66 15.04 17.43
C LYS A 113 -12.20 13.67 17.94
N ALA A 114 -11.43 12.98 17.12
CA ALA A 114 -10.89 11.66 17.41
C ALA A 114 -9.56 11.76 18.19
N ASP A 115 -9.37 10.82 19.11
CA ASP A 115 -8.13 10.65 19.88
C ASP A 115 -7.13 9.75 19.14
N VAL A 116 -7.63 8.92 18.22
CA VAL A 116 -6.87 8.07 17.30
C VAL A 116 -7.51 8.13 15.92
N ILE A 117 -6.70 8.36 14.89
CA ILE A 117 -7.09 8.14 13.49
C ILE A 117 -6.39 6.86 13.01
N VAL A 118 -7.17 5.95 12.45
CA VAL A 118 -6.69 4.74 11.76
C VAL A 118 -7.13 4.79 10.31
N ALA A 119 -6.23 4.40 9.40
CA ALA A 119 -6.54 4.27 7.99
C ALA A 119 -5.76 3.13 7.36
N GLU A 120 -6.36 2.46 6.41
CA GLU A 120 -5.70 1.55 5.47
C GLU A 120 -6.17 1.95 4.07
N LEU A 121 -5.34 2.77 3.43
CA LEU A 121 -5.55 3.32 2.08
C LEU A 121 -4.28 3.10 1.22
N MET A 122 -3.44 2.13 1.60
CA MET A 122 -2.17 1.90 0.93
C MET A 122 -2.41 1.10 -0.34
N GLY A 123 -1.88 1.56 -1.47
CA GLY A 123 -1.84 0.75 -2.68
C GLY A 123 -0.60 -0.12 -2.77
N ASN A 124 -0.40 -0.72 -3.94
CA ASN A 124 0.65 -1.71 -4.19
C ASN A 124 2.09 -1.14 -4.16
N ILE A 125 2.28 0.19 -4.20
CA ILE A 125 3.58 0.86 -4.04
C ILE A 125 3.60 1.86 -2.86
N GLY A 126 2.49 1.93 -2.12
CA GLY A 126 2.30 2.71 -0.91
C GLY A 126 1.34 3.88 -1.10
N PRO A 127 1.76 4.98 -1.74
CA PRO A 127 1.08 6.26 -1.69
C PRO A 127 -0.06 6.40 -2.71
N GLU A 128 -0.47 5.31 -3.34
CA GLU A 128 -1.70 5.34 -4.13
C GLU A 128 -2.89 5.81 -3.26
N GLU A 129 -3.96 6.23 -3.93
CA GLU A 129 -5.17 6.75 -3.27
C GLU A 129 -5.02 8.07 -2.48
N GLN A 130 -3.89 8.77 -2.62
CA GLN A 130 -3.66 10.07 -1.96
C GLN A 130 -3.70 9.96 -0.42
N MET A 131 -3.27 8.82 0.14
CA MET A 131 -3.28 8.59 1.58
C MET A 131 -2.56 9.71 2.37
N PRO A 132 -1.37 10.21 1.97
CA PRO A 132 -0.72 11.31 2.69
C PRO A 132 -1.56 12.59 2.72
N GLU A 133 -2.20 12.95 1.61
CA GLU A 133 -3.04 14.14 1.47
C GLU A 133 -4.33 14.02 2.30
N ILE A 134 -4.99 12.85 2.21
CA ILE A 134 -6.21 12.56 2.97
C ILE A 134 -5.91 12.65 4.47
N LEU A 135 -4.88 11.94 4.95
CA LEU A 135 -4.57 11.92 6.38
C LEU A 135 -4.08 13.28 6.90
N ALA A 136 -3.36 14.07 6.11
CA ALA A 136 -2.98 15.42 6.51
C ALA A 136 -4.21 16.32 6.73
N GLU A 137 -5.18 16.28 5.80
CA GLU A 137 -6.39 17.10 5.91
C GLU A 137 -7.34 16.61 7.02
N VAL A 138 -7.52 15.30 7.13
CA VAL A 138 -8.34 14.69 8.20
C VAL A 138 -7.73 15.00 9.56
N ALA A 139 -6.42 14.83 9.74
CA ALA A 139 -5.76 15.12 11.01
C ALA A 139 -5.94 16.58 11.45
N ARG A 140 -5.74 17.52 10.53
CA ARG A 140 -5.88 18.96 10.78
C ARG A 140 -7.25 19.33 11.35
N ARG A 141 -8.31 18.66 10.87
CA ARG A 141 -9.70 18.98 11.21
C ARG A 141 -10.24 18.15 12.37
N ALA A 142 -9.98 16.85 12.33
CA ALA A 142 -10.67 15.84 13.10
C ALA A 142 -9.86 15.27 14.26
N LEU A 143 -8.53 15.51 14.34
CA LEU A 143 -7.71 14.99 15.43
C LEU A 143 -7.74 15.94 16.64
N SER A 144 -7.90 15.35 17.83
CA SER A 144 -7.73 16.04 19.12
C SER A 144 -6.27 16.45 19.34
N PRO A 145 -5.98 17.51 20.12
CA PRO A 145 -4.62 17.82 20.55
C PRO A 145 -3.96 16.61 21.23
N GLY A 146 -2.76 16.24 20.78
CA GLY A 146 -2.05 15.04 21.29
C GLY A 146 -2.61 13.69 20.79
N GLY A 147 -3.55 13.71 19.84
CA GLY A 147 -4.07 12.51 19.21
C GLY A 147 -3.01 11.76 18.40
N ARG A 148 -3.31 10.49 18.08
CA ARG A 148 -2.39 9.58 17.38
C ARG A 148 -2.94 9.24 16.00
N ILE A 149 -2.04 8.96 15.06
CA ILE A 149 -2.39 8.58 13.70
C ILE A 149 -1.63 7.29 13.35
N MET A 150 -2.34 6.34 12.76
CA MET A 150 -1.74 5.14 12.18
C MET A 150 -2.28 4.87 10.77
N PRO A 151 -1.42 4.55 9.79
CA PRO A 151 0.04 4.60 9.88
C PRO A 151 0.58 6.01 10.15
N SER A 152 1.74 6.08 10.82
CA SER A 152 2.43 7.33 11.14
C SER A 152 3.45 7.74 10.08
N ARG A 153 3.95 6.77 9.32
CA ARG A 153 4.93 6.98 8.26
C ARG A 153 4.74 5.96 7.14
N LEU A 154 4.98 6.37 5.91
CA LEU A 154 4.98 5.51 4.74
C LEU A 154 6.25 5.79 3.92
N THR A 155 7.00 4.75 3.58
CA THR A 155 8.23 4.84 2.79
C THR A 155 8.13 3.94 1.58
N THR A 156 8.35 4.50 0.39
CA THR A 156 8.42 3.75 -0.87
C THR A 156 9.88 3.62 -1.28
N THR A 157 10.29 2.41 -1.66
CA THR A 157 11.67 2.11 -2.06
C THR A 157 11.73 1.41 -3.41
N LEU A 158 12.85 1.61 -4.12
CA LEU A 158 13.23 0.84 -5.30
C LEU A 158 14.44 -0.04 -4.99
N THR A 159 14.45 -1.26 -5.54
CA THR A 159 15.55 -2.21 -5.41
C THR A 159 15.84 -2.90 -6.74
N ALA A 160 17.12 -2.99 -7.13
CA ALA A 160 17.53 -3.78 -8.29
C ALA A 160 17.52 -5.27 -7.93
N ILE A 161 16.89 -6.10 -8.76
CA ILE A 161 16.66 -7.52 -8.43
C ILE A 161 17.02 -8.47 -9.57
N GLU A 162 17.38 -9.68 -9.17
CA GLU A 162 17.55 -10.88 -9.98
C GLU A 162 16.61 -11.96 -9.44
N PHE A 163 15.92 -12.67 -10.31
CA PHE A 163 15.03 -13.78 -9.96
C PHE A 163 14.91 -14.75 -11.14
N ALA A 164 14.80 -16.04 -10.88
CA ALA A 164 14.75 -17.08 -11.90
C ALA A 164 13.51 -17.96 -11.71
N ASP A 165 13.16 -18.73 -12.73
CA ASP A 165 12.10 -19.75 -12.70
C ASP A 165 10.68 -19.24 -12.36
N GLU A 166 10.46 -17.92 -12.46
CA GLU A 166 9.14 -17.28 -12.34
C GLU A 166 9.09 -15.94 -13.08
N GLY A 167 7.91 -15.57 -13.59
CA GLY A 167 7.66 -14.29 -14.27
C GLY A 167 8.69 -13.95 -15.34
N TRP A 168 9.15 -12.69 -15.35
CA TRP A 168 10.19 -12.20 -16.27
C TRP A 168 11.55 -12.91 -16.12
N GLY A 169 11.78 -13.57 -14.98
CA GLY A 169 12.98 -14.35 -14.71
C GLY A 169 13.07 -15.63 -15.53
N VAL A 170 11.95 -16.16 -16.06
CA VAL A 170 11.93 -17.39 -16.88
C VAL A 170 12.74 -17.23 -18.18
N TRP A 171 12.88 -16.00 -18.67
CA TRP A 171 13.67 -15.72 -19.87
C TRP A 171 15.18 -15.71 -19.62
N SER A 172 15.61 -15.92 -18.38
CA SER A 172 17.01 -16.13 -18.04
C SER A 172 17.40 -17.56 -18.45
N GLY A 173 18.68 -17.77 -18.75
CA GLY A 173 19.17 -18.94 -19.49
C GLY A 173 18.71 -20.32 -18.99
N ASP A 174 18.78 -21.28 -19.91
CA ASP A 174 18.52 -22.72 -19.75
C ASP A 174 17.28 -23.12 -18.94
N SER A 175 16.09 -22.91 -19.53
CA SER A 175 14.87 -23.56 -19.05
C SER A 175 14.79 -24.95 -19.67
N LEU A 176 14.87 -26.02 -18.87
CA LEU A 176 14.74 -27.42 -19.34
C LEU A 176 15.72 -27.86 -20.45
N GLY A 177 16.93 -27.31 -20.53
CA GLY A 177 17.92 -27.68 -21.55
C GLY A 177 17.91 -26.77 -22.79
N TYR A 178 17.08 -25.71 -22.84
CA TYR A 178 17.02 -24.80 -23.99
C TYR A 178 16.94 -23.32 -23.60
N ARG A 179 17.37 -22.49 -24.56
CA ARG A 179 17.47 -21.04 -24.41
C ARG A 179 16.17 -20.34 -24.80
N LEU A 180 15.75 -19.38 -23.98
CA LEU A 180 14.55 -18.55 -24.17
C LEU A 180 14.86 -17.06 -24.32
N ASP A 181 16.12 -16.65 -24.27
CA ASP A 181 16.51 -15.24 -24.21
C ASP A 181 16.09 -14.44 -25.45
N VAL A 182 15.96 -15.07 -26.64
CA VAL A 182 15.44 -14.42 -27.86
C VAL A 182 14.01 -13.88 -27.70
N VAL A 183 13.22 -14.41 -26.76
CA VAL A 183 11.89 -13.87 -26.44
C VAL A 183 12.00 -12.41 -26.00
N GLN A 184 13.08 -12.06 -25.30
CA GLN A 184 13.35 -10.68 -24.87
C GLN A 184 13.52 -9.74 -26.07
N ASP A 185 13.84 -10.19 -27.28
CA ASP A 185 13.93 -9.27 -28.42
C ASP A 185 12.54 -8.84 -28.94
N HIS A 186 11.49 -9.57 -28.57
CA HIS A 186 10.14 -9.39 -29.13
C HIS A 186 9.07 -8.98 -28.12
N VAL A 187 9.32 -9.16 -26.82
CA VAL A 187 8.36 -8.78 -25.76
C VAL A 187 8.72 -7.45 -25.13
N GLU A 188 7.76 -6.53 -25.00
CA GLU A 188 7.98 -5.25 -24.32
C GLU A 188 8.07 -5.46 -22.79
N PRO A 189 9.07 -4.90 -22.08
CA PRO A 189 9.16 -4.96 -20.63
C PRO A 189 8.13 -4.05 -19.96
N VAL A 190 6.89 -4.54 -19.85
CA VAL A 190 5.79 -3.79 -19.22
C VAL A 190 5.81 -4.00 -17.71
N ALA A 191 5.63 -2.90 -16.98
CA ALA A 191 5.46 -2.92 -15.53
C ALA A 191 4.27 -3.81 -15.15
N HIS A 192 4.41 -4.64 -14.13
CA HIS A 192 3.32 -5.46 -13.65
C HIS A 192 3.44 -5.77 -12.17
N LEU A 193 2.30 -6.16 -11.58
CA LEU A 193 2.24 -6.68 -10.24
C LEU A 193 2.79 -8.10 -10.20
N HIS A 194 3.64 -8.39 -9.22
CA HIS A 194 4.28 -9.69 -9.06
C HIS A 194 4.18 -10.20 -7.61
N PHE A 195 3.84 -11.48 -7.48
CA PHE A 195 3.80 -12.20 -6.20
C PHE A 195 4.92 -13.25 -6.19
N PHE A 196 6.03 -12.89 -5.56
CA PHE A 196 7.22 -13.73 -5.54
C PHE A 196 6.93 -15.04 -4.79
N GLN A 197 7.03 -16.16 -5.50
CA GLN A 197 6.96 -17.48 -4.89
C GLN A 197 8.29 -17.84 -4.21
N ARG A 198 9.39 -17.23 -4.68
CA ARG A 198 10.73 -17.37 -4.12
C ARG A 198 11.35 -16.00 -3.93
N MET A 199 12.20 -15.88 -2.90
CA MET A 199 12.86 -14.60 -2.65
C MET A 199 13.78 -14.21 -3.80
N PRO A 200 13.56 -13.05 -4.44
CA PRO A 200 14.48 -12.55 -5.44
C PRO A 200 15.80 -12.21 -4.77
N ARG A 201 16.88 -12.35 -5.52
CA ARG A 201 18.19 -11.89 -5.12
C ARG A 201 18.28 -10.39 -5.30
N LEU A 202 18.49 -9.69 -4.19
CA LEU A 202 18.70 -8.24 -4.19
C LEU A 202 20.10 -7.92 -4.70
N LEU A 203 20.18 -7.16 -5.79
CA LEU A 203 21.43 -6.69 -6.40
C LEU A 203 21.88 -5.34 -5.84
N SER A 204 20.95 -4.57 -5.28
CA SER A 204 21.21 -3.31 -4.57
C SER A 204 20.58 -3.31 -3.18
N LYS A 205 20.99 -2.36 -2.34
CA LYS A 205 20.17 -1.97 -1.18
C LYS A 205 18.90 -1.24 -1.66
N PRO A 206 17.79 -1.28 -0.91
CA PRO A 206 16.62 -0.46 -1.19
C PRO A 206 16.96 1.03 -1.11
N VAL A 207 16.45 1.82 -2.06
CA VAL A 207 16.61 3.27 -2.11
C VAL A 207 15.26 3.94 -2.00
N SER A 208 15.07 4.79 -0.98
CA SER A 208 13.82 5.54 -0.80
C SER A 208 13.59 6.54 -1.94
N ILE A 209 12.38 6.50 -2.49
CA ILE A 209 11.88 7.43 -3.51
C ILE A 209 10.74 8.31 -2.99
N GLY A 210 10.15 7.93 -1.87
CA GLY A 210 9.10 8.66 -1.14
C GLY A 210 9.17 8.34 0.34
N ASP A 211 8.95 9.34 1.18
CA ASP A 211 8.99 9.24 2.63
C ASP A 211 8.03 10.25 3.26
N SER A 212 6.85 9.74 3.63
CA SER A 212 5.70 10.52 4.08
C SER A 212 5.52 10.38 5.58
N VAL A 213 5.57 11.48 6.33
CA VAL A 213 5.08 11.51 7.73
C VAL A 213 3.59 11.85 7.68
N LEU A 214 2.77 10.85 7.97
CA LEU A 214 1.33 10.92 7.76
C LEU A 214 0.66 11.78 8.85
N GLY A 215 -0.30 12.60 8.42
CA GLY A 215 -1.04 13.51 9.31
C GLY A 215 -0.38 14.85 9.62
N SER A 216 0.82 15.13 9.07
CA SER A 216 1.51 16.41 9.27
C SER A 216 1.78 17.15 7.96
N SER A 217 2.22 16.44 6.92
CA SER A 217 2.49 17.04 5.61
C SER A 217 2.12 16.07 4.48
N ALA A 218 1.54 16.61 3.42
CA ALA A 218 1.37 15.90 2.15
C ALA A 218 2.72 15.88 1.42
N ARG A 219 3.49 14.81 1.58
CA ARG A 219 4.68 14.55 0.77
C ARG A 219 4.63 13.11 0.30
N GLY A 220 4.51 12.88 -1.00
CA GLY A 220 4.49 11.55 -1.61
C GLY A 220 5.82 11.13 -2.22
N VAL A 221 5.76 10.28 -3.25
CA VAL A 221 6.91 9.92 -4.09
C VAL A 221 7.41 11.15 -4.85
N THR A 222 8.71 11.35 -4.83
CA THR A 222 9.35 12.46 -5.54
C THR A 222 9.65 12.05 -6.98
N ASP A 223 9.27 12.89 -7.93
CA ASP A 223 9.71 12.79 -9.33
C ASP A 223 11.17 13.24 -9.48
N SER A 224 12.07 12.51 -8.81
CA SER A 224 13.50 12.79 -8.80
C SER A 224 14.29 11.55 -9.15
N SER A 225 15.32 11.73 -9.98
CA SER A 225 16.20 10.62 -10.34
C SER A 225 16.97 10.13 -9.11
N LYS A 226 16.94 8.81 -8.89
CA LYS A 226 17.67 8.12 -7.83
C LYS A 226 18.73 7.20 -8.41
N ARG A 227 19.69 6.83 -7.58
CA ARG A 227 20.79 5.93 -7.95
C ARG A 227 20.76 4.68 -7.10
N LEU A 228 20.50 3.52 -7.71
CA LEU A 228 20.69 2.22 -7.06
C LEU A 228 22.11 1.75 -7.35
N ARG A 229 22.91 1.59 -6.29
CA ARG A 229 24.27 1.04 -6.41
C ARG A 229 24.20 -0.47 -6.33
N VAL A 230 24.76 -1.14 -7.33
CA VAL A 230 24.90 -2.59 -7.33
C VAL A 230 25.93 -2.96 -6.27
N CYS A 231 25.48 -3.69 -5.25
CA CYS A 231 26.31 -4.21 -4.16
C CYS A 231 26.54 -5.73 -4.27
N ARG A 232 25.95 -6.38 -5.27
CA ARG A 232 26.11 -7.80 -5.55
C ARG A 232 26.10 -8.00 -7.06
N ALA A 233 27.15 -8.60 -7.60
CA ALA A 233 27.19 -8.99 -9.01
C ALA A 233 26.05 -9.96 -9.34
N GLY A 234 25.55 -9.96 -10.57
CA GLY A 234 24.44 -10.80 -11.01
C GLY A 234 23.86 -10.41 -12.35
N THR A 235 22.66 -10.90 -12.63
CA THR A 235 21.91 -10.53 -13.84
C THR A 235 20.73 -9.66 -13.42
N LEU A 236 20.77 -8.39 -13.80
CA LEU A 236 19.68 -7.46 -13.57
C LEU A 236 18.47 -7.87 -14.40
N HIS A 237 17.38 -8.27 -13.74
CA HIS A 237 16.13 -8.66 -14.40
C HIS A 237 15.06 -7.57 -14.29
N ALA A 238 15.00 -6.86 -13.18
CA ALA A 238 14.01 -5.81 -12.95
C ALA A 238 14.45 -4.81 -11.87
N VAL A 239 13.73 -3.69 -11.80
CA VAL A 239 13.67 -2.84 -10.61
C VAL A 239 12.33 -3.10 -9.90
N MET A 240 12.39 -3.41 -8.62
CA MET A 240 11.23 -3.69 -7.77
C MET A 240 10.87 -2.45 -6.94
N GLY A 241 9.60 -2.04 -6.99
CA GLY A 241 8.99 -1.10 -6.07
C GLY A 241 8.33 -1.80 -4.89
N SER A 242 8.58 -1.30 -3.68
CA SER A 242 7.97 -1.79 -2.45
C SER A 242 7.74 -0.66 -1.46
N PHE A 243 6.86 -0.85 -0.50
CA PHE A 243 6.61 0.09 0.59
C PHE A 243 6.84 -0.53 1.97
N THR A 244 7.05 0.35 2.94
CA THR A 244 7.01 0.03 4.36
C THR A 244 6.26 1.14 5.09
N ALA A 245 5.20 0.76 5.80
CA ALA A 245 4.44 1.61 6.68
C ALA A 245 4.86 1.38 8.12
N THR A 246 5.07 2.47 8.87
CA THR A 246 5.24 2.40 10.34
C THR A 246 3.89 2.66 10.97
N LEU A 247 3.27 1.63 11.55
CA LEU A 247 1.94 1.72 12.14
C LEU A 247 1.99 2.28 13.57
N ALA A 248 2.96 1.81 14.36
CA ALA A 248 3.23 2.24 15.72
C ALA A 248 4.74 2.02 16.05
N PRO A 249 5.27 2.54 17.17
CA PRO A 249 6.63 2.22 17.60
C PRO A 249 6.89 0.70 17.64
N GLY A 250 7.83 0.23 16.81
CA GLY A 250 8.17 -1.19 16.70
C GLY A 250 7.20 -2.04 15.86
N VAL A 251 6.15 -1.45 15.28
CA VAL A 251 5.17 -2.16 14.44
C VAL A 251 5.23 -1.61 13.02
N THR A 252 5.66 -2.44 12.09
CA THR A 252 5.77 -2.09 10.66
C THR A 252 4.99 -3.07 9.79
N LEU A 253 4.44 -2.57 8.69
CA LEU A 253 3.81 -3.36 7.65
C LEU A 253 4.53 -3.08 6.34
N ALA A 254 4.96 -4.12 5.63
CA ALA A 254 5.65 -3.99 4.35
C ALA A 254 5.06 -4.98 3.35
N ASN A 255 5.09 -4.62 2.06
CA ASN A 255 4.64 -5.52 1.00
C ASN A 255 5.75 -6.40 0.43
N PHE A 256 6.99 -6.25 0.91
CA PHE A 256 8.13 -7.10 0.60
C PHE A 256 8.75 -7.64 1.91
N PRO A 257 8.95 -8.97 2.04
CA PRO A 257 8.61 -10.04 1.10
C PRO A 257 7.11 -10.15 0.83
N SER A 258 6.70 -10.40 -0.42
CA SER A 258 5.28 -10.43 -0.81
C SER A 258 4.56 -11.73 -0.43
N TYR A 259 5.22 -12.68 0.22
CA TYR A 259 4.65 -13.97 0.61
C TYR A 259 5.27 -14.52 1.92
N PRO A 260 4.50 -15.25 2.77
CA PRO A 260 3.07 -15.55 2.65
C PRO A 260 2.16 -14.41 3.13
N GLY A 261 1.07 -14.19 2.39
CA GLY A 261 -0.07 -13.39 2.86
C GLY A 261 0.20 -11.89 2.88
N CYS A 262 0.64 -11.32 1.75
CA CYS A 262 0.59 -9.89 1.48
C CYS A 262 -0.29 -9.69 0.24
N ASN A 263 -1.49 -9.11 0.40
CA ASN A 263 -2.43 -8.93 -0.71
C ASN A 263 -1.93 -7.92 -1.76
N TRP A 264 -0.97 -7.06 -1.38
CA TRP A 264 -0.42 -6.04 -2.26
C TRP A 264 0.55 -6.57 -3.31
N GLY A 265 1.22 -7.71 -3.11
CA GLY A 265 2.35 -8.07 -3.97
C GLY A 265 3.41 -6.97 -4.04
N VAL A 266 4.22 -6.96 -5.09
CA VAL A 266 5.15 -5.85 -5.39
C VAL A 266 5.04 -5.46 -6.86
N TRP A 267 5.28 -4.18 -7.15
CA TRP A 267 5.44 -3.74 -8.53
C TRP A 267 6.85 -4.02 -9.02
N ILE A 268 6.96 -4.59 -10.22
CA ILE A 268 8.24 -4.72 -10.90
C ILE A 268 8.20 -4.02 -12.25
N TRP A 269 9.31 -3.37 -12.58
CA TRP A 269 9.62 -2.87 -13.92
C TRP A 269 10.69 -3.78 -14.51
N PRO A 270 10.28 -4.70 -15.40
CA PRO A 270 11.23 -5.58 -16.07
C PRO A 270 12.25 -4.78 -16.87
N LEU A 271 13.45 -5.34 -17.00
CA LEU A 271 14.51 -4.83 -17.85
C LEU A 271 15.04 -5.97 -18.70
N ARG A 272 15.63 -5.63 -19.85
CA ARG A 272 16.41 -6.62 -20.60
C ARG A 272 17.50 -7.18 -19.69
N HIS A 273 17.61 -8.50 -19.66
CA HIS A 273 18.53 -9.18 -18.76
C HIS A 273 19.96 -8.70 -19.00
N THR A 274 20.52 -8.05 -17.99
CA THR A 274 21.79 -7.34 -18.14
C THR A 274 22.75 -7.79 -17.04
N PRO A 275 23.91 -8.39 -17.37
CA PRO A 275 24.93 -8.67 -16.38
C PRO A 275 25.38 -7.37 -15.69
N VAL A 276 25.51 -7.38 -14.37
CA VAL A 276 25.98 -6.26 -13.55
C VAL A 276 27.01 -6.73 -12.52
N VAL A 277 27.93 -5.85 -12.17
CA VAL A 277 28.97 -6.12 -11.16
C VAL A 277 28.90 -5.12 -10.02
N GLU A 278 29.53 -5.44 -8.89
CA GLU A 278 29.64 -4.51 -7.78
C GLU A 278 30.31 -3.20 -8.22
N GLY A 279 29.66 -2.08 -7.89
CA GLY A 279 30.08 -0.74 -8.29
C GLY A 279 29.36 -0.18 -9.51
N ASP A 280 28.66 -1.01 -10.31
CA ASP A 280 27.70 -0.51 -11.30
C ASP A 280 26.57 0.28 -10.60
N ALA A 281 25.95 1.21 -11.34
CA ALA A 281 24.86 2.01 -10.80
C ALA A 281 23.72 2.17 -11.80
N LEU A 282 22.49 1.89 -11.35
CA LEU A 282 21.27 2.20 -12.09
C LEU A 282 20.84 3.61 -11.72
N ARG A 283 20.64 4.47 -12.72
CA ARG A 283 19.93 5.73 -12.60
C ARG A 283 18.47 5.46 -12.93
N VAL A 284 17.58 5.63 -11.95
CA VAL A 284 16.15 5.41 -12.11
C VAL A 284 15.37 6.68 -11.85
N ARG A 285 14.20 6.82 -12.47
CA ARG A 285 13.20 7.84 -12.15
C ARG A 285 11.82 7.22 -12.38
N VAL A 286 10.96 7.32 -11.38
CA VAL A 286 9.56 6.91 -11.48
C VAL A 286 8.77 8.12 -11.91
N VAL A 287 8.18 8.06 -13.10
CA VAL A 287 7.29 9.08 -13.63
C VAL A 287 5.87 8.70 -13.27
N VAL A 288 5.28 9.49 -12.38
CA VAL A 288 3.89 9.36 -11.93
C VAL A 288 3.02 10.23 -12.85
N PRO A 289 2.06 9.68 -13.60
CA PRO A 289 1.19 10.49 -14.44
C PRO A 289 0.22 11.35 -13.61
N ASP A 290 -0.20 12.48 -14.17
CA ASP A 290 -1.21 13.34 -13.54
C ASP A 290 -2.53 12.58 -13.33
N ASN A 291 -3.13 12.71 -12.14
CA ASN A 291 -4.46 12.17 -11.76
C ASN A 291 -4.62 10.64 -11.70
N VAL A 292 -3.54 9.86 -11.67
CA VAL A 292 -3.66 8.39 -11.63
C VAL A 292 -3.77 7.86 -10.20
N ARG A 293 -4.85 7.12 -9.93
CA ARG A 293 -5.08 6.33 -8.70
C ARG A 293 -4.50 4.92 -8.75
N VAL A 294 -4.01 4.46 -9.90
CA VAL A 294 -3.61 3.06 -10.16
C VAL A 294 -2.14 2.98 -10.61
N ALA A 295 -1.32 2.17 -9.94
CA ALA A 295 0.10 2.05 -10.25
C ALA A 295 0.44 1.52 -11.66
N THR A 296 -0.55 1.02 -12.42
CA THR A 296 -0.38 0.48 -13.78
C THR A 296 0.19 1.48 -14.78
N ASP A 297 -0.04 2.78 -14.57
CA ASP A 297 0.40 3.81 -15.52
C ASP A 297 1.77 4.41 -15.15
N TRP A 298 2.39 3.94 -14.06
CA TRP A 298 3.67 4.44 -13.59
C TRP A 298 4.79 3.94 -14.49
N ARG A 299 5.56 4.88 -15.06
CA ARG A 299 6.69 4.55 -15.94
C ARG A 299 8.00 4.64 -15.18
N LEU A 300 8.91 3.72 -15.47
CA LEU A 300 10.28 3.78 -14.97
C LEU A 300 11.22 4.19 -16.10
N GLU A 301 11.82 5.36 -15.98
CA GLU A 301 13.00 5.70 -16.77
C GLU A 301 14.22 5.08 -16.09
N CYS A 302 14.98 4.26 -16.81
CA CYS A 302 16.15 3.58 -16.28
C CYS A 302 17.33 3.64 -17.24
N GLY A 303 18.51 4.01 -16.71
CA GLY A 303 19.78 3.93 -17.42
C GLY A 303 20.86 3.31 -16.53
N ILE A 304 21.81 2.58 -17.12
CA ILE A 304 22.90 1.92 -16.39
C ILE A 304 24.20 2.69 -16.63
N SER A 305 24.85 3.10 -15.55
CA SER A 305 26.22 3.60 -15.56
C SER A 305 27.14 2.47 -15.11
N ARG A 306 28.00 2.01 -16.02
CA ARG A 306 29.03 1.02 -15.72
C ARG A 306 30.12 1.66 -14.86
N ARG A 307 30.71 0.88 -13.95
CA ARG A 307 31.95 1.29 -13.29
C ARG A 307 32.99 1.58 -14.37
N GLU A 308 33.55 2.79 -14.39
CA GLU A 308 34.69 3.10 -15.25
C GLU A 308 35.81 2.11 -14.91
N GLY A 309 36.22 1.34 -15.91
CA GLY A 309 37.40 0.50 -15.78
C GLY A 309 38.60 1.41 -15.53
N ARG A 310 39.34 1.18 -14.44
CA ARG A 310 40.77 1.43 -14.50
C ARG A 310 41.30 0.47 -15.57
N SER A 311 41.66 1.03 -16.72
CA SER A 311 42.60 0.42 -17.65
C SER A 311 43.88 0.02 -16.93
#